data_AF-A0A957JM65-F1
#
_entry.id   AF-A0A957JM65-F1
#
_cell.length_a   1.000
_cell.length_b   1.000
_cell.length_c   1.000
_cell.angle_alpha   90.00
_cell.angle_beta   90.00
_cell.angle_gamma   90.00
#
_symmetry.space_group_name_H-M   'P 1'
#
loop_
_entity.id
_entity.type
_entity.pdbx_description
1 polymer ?
#
loop_
_entity_poly.entity_id
_entity_poly.type
_entity_poly.pdbx_seq_one_letter_code
_entity_poly.pdbx_strand_id
1 'polypeptide(L)'
;MHELGHNLKLLHGGNNWVTAKANYNSIMNTRYEFSGVDNNCTPEGDGVLDYSYGTHVTIHESDLDERVGICGEPFAWDWNGNGIIEPSVAVDLNGDNSASRMTDYNDWMNLDYAGVYFIPPNSIKKLPVTIVSEEPLPPINSLDK
;
A
#
# COMPACT_ATOMS: atom_id res chain seq x y z
N MET A 1 5.59 8.55 9.81
CA MET A 1 4.37 7.76 10.10
C MET A 1 4.61 6.28 9.78
N HIS A 2 5.41 5.92 8.78
CA HIS A 2 5.80 4.54 8.45
C HIS A 2 6.24 3.68 9.66
N GLU A 3 7.29 4.08 10.39
CA GLU A 3 7.73 3.34 11.59
C GLU A 3 6.67 3.20 12.69
N LEU A 4 5.72 4.15 12.76
CA LEU A 4 4.59 4.02 13.68
C LEU A 4 3.67 2.88 13.25
N GLY A 5 3.44 2.68 11.95
CA GLY A 5 2.63 1.59 11.43
C GLY A 5 3.22 0.22 11.74
N HIS A 6 4.54 0.06 11.71
CA HIS A 6 5.18 -1.16 12.20
C HIS A 6 4.92 -1.42 13.69
N ASN A 7 4.90 -0.37 14.52
CA ASN A 7 4.50 -0.50 15.94
C ASN A 7 3.02 -0.87 16.11
N LEU A 8 2.20 -0.65 15.08
CA LEU A 8 0.78 -1.05 14.99
C LEU A 8 0.57 -2.35 14.19
N LYS A 9 1.64 -3.13 13.96
CA LYS A 9 1.66 -4.43 13.27
C LYS A 9 1.37 -4.41 11.77
N LEU A 10 1.50 -3.27 11.12
CA LEU A 10 1.48 -3.20 9.66
C LEU A 10 2.83 -3.59 9.08
N LEU A 11 2.79 -4.30 7.95
CA LEU A 11 3.94 -4.65 7.12
C LEU A 11 3.86 -3.88 5.80
N HIS A 12 4.90 -3.96 4.95
CA HIS A 12 4.94 -3.20 3.69
C HIS A 12 3.83 -3.50 2.69
N GLY A 13 3.21 -4.69 2.80
CA GLY A 13 2.04 -5.07 2.03
C GLY A 13 0.74 -5.08 2.84
N GLY A 14 0.74 -4.45 4.01
CA GLY A 14 -0.31 -4.44 5.02
C GLY A 14 -0.20 -5.61 5.97
N ASN A 15 -0.50 -6.81 5.47
CA ASN A 15 -0.45 -8.06 6.24
C ASN A 15 0.64 -9.03 5.81
N ASN A 16 1.53 -8.60 4.91
CA ASN A 16 2.63 -9.39 4.38
C ASN A 16 3.80 -8.48 3.99
N TRP A 17 4.94 -9.09 3.65
CA TRP A 17 6.18 -8.39 3.31
C TRP A 17 6.30 -8.03 1.83
N VAL A 18 5.24 -8.18 1.03
CA VAL A 18 5.28 -7.76 -0.37
C VAL A 18 5.35 -6.24 -0.40
N THR A 19 6.43 -5.73 -0.95
CA THR A 19 6.68 -4.30 -1.12
C THR A 19 6.10 -3.83 -2.45
N ALA A 20 6.08 -2.52 -2.68
CA ALA A 20 5.79 -1.95 -4.00
C ALA A 20 4.41 -2.28 -4.62
N LYS A 21 3.47 -2.84 -3.85
CA LYS A 21 2.16 -3.26 -4.36
C LYS A 21 1.39 -2.07 -4.92
N ALA A 22 1.15 -2.02 -6.24
CA ALA A 22 0.53 -0.84 -6.86
C ALA A 22 -0.87 -0.51 -6.33
N ASN A 23 -1.61 -1.47 -5.75
CA ASN A 23 -2.93 -1.25 -5.18
C ASN A 23 -2.97 -1.14 -3.65
N TYR A 24 -1.83 -1.14 -2.96
CA TYR A 24 -1.81 -0.97 -1.51
C TYR A 24 -1.52 0.49 -1.15
N ASN A 25 -2.60 1.27 -0.99
CA ASN A 25 -2.52 2.72 -0.84
C ASN A 25 -2.27 3.14 0.61
N SER A 26 -1.05 2.92 1.06
CA SER A 26 -0.63 3.16 2.44
C SER A 26 0.80 3.64 2.45
N ILE A 27 1.15 4.57 3.35
CA ILE A 27 2.56 4.93 3.58
C ILE A 27 3.43 3.76 4.04
N MET A 28 2.83 2.64 4.46
CA MET A 28 3.57 1.40 4.74
C MET A 28 4.12 0.77 3.46
N ASN A 29 3.50 1.03 2.32
CA ASN A 29 4.02 0.62 1.04
C ASN A 29 5.25 1.45 0.69
N THR A 30 6.34 0.78 0.29
CA THR A 30 7.56 1.45 -0.18
C THR A 30 7.32 2.40 -1.35
N ARG A 31 6.24 2.21 -2.13
CA ARG A 31 5.81 3.13 -3.19
C ARG A 31 5.37 4.51 -2.68
N TYR A 32 4.81 4.57 -1.46
CA TYR A 32 4.16 5.74 -0.88
C TYR A 32 4.86 6.27 0.39
N GLU A 33 5.97 5.65 0.81
CA GLU A 33 6.71 5.99 2.03
C GLU A 33 7.10 7.48 2.07
N PHE A 34 7.57 8.02 0.95
CA PHE A 34 8.03 9.41 0.83
C PHE A 34 7.09 10.32 0.05
N SER A 35 6.35 9.76 -0.90
CA SER A 35 5.41 10.50 -1.75
C SER A 35 4.03 10.65 -1.13
N GLY A 36 3.71 9.91 -0.06
CA GLY A 36 2.37 9.84 0.50
C GLY A 36 1.41 9.01 -0.34
N VAL A 37 0.20 8.78 0.18
CA VAL A 37 -0.85 8.03 -0.51
C VAL A 37 -1.50 8.84 -1.64
N ASP A 38 -2.07 8.14 -2.61
CA ASP A 38 -2.96 8.70 -3.64
C ASP A 38 -4.34 9.02 -3.04
N ASN A 39 -4.94 10.16 -3.37
CA ASN A 39 -6.30 10.52 -2.98
C ASN A 39 -7.20 10.93 -4.16
N ASN A 40 -6.70 10.79 -5.39
CA ASN A 40 -7.34 11.26 -6.60
C ASN A 40 -7.45 10.18 -7.70
N CYS A 41 -7.11 8.94 -7.37
CA CYS A 41 -7.17 7.78 -8.26
C CYS A 41 -6.14 7.82 -9.38
N THR A 42 -5.02 8.52 -9.17
CA THR A 42 -3.83 8.39 -9.98
C THR A 42 -2.79 7.66 -9.15
N PRO A 43 -2.27 6.49 -9.56
CA PRO A 43 -1.35 5.66 -8.74
C PRO A 43 -0.08 6.34 -8.18
N GLU A 44 0.16 7.61 -8.51
CA GLU A 44 1.20 8.48 -7.97
C GLU A 44 0.81 9.03 -6.58
N GLY A 45 1.79 9.35 -5.72
CA GLY A 45 1.49 9.84 -4.36
C GLY A 45 1.19 11.34 -4.32
N ASP A 46 0.21 11.74 -3.51
CA ASP A 46 -0.28 13.13 -3.39
C ASP A 46 0.26 13.89 -2.15
N GLY A 47 1.29 13.36 -1.48
CA GLY A 47 1.87 13.94 -0.27
C GLY A 47 1.03 13.73 0.99
N VAL A 48 0.00 12.88 0.92
CA VAL A 48 -0.89 12.60 2.06
C VAL A 48 -0.29 11.51 2.94
N LEU A 49 -0.16 11.78 4.24
CA LEU A 49 0.29 10.79 5.21
C LEU A 49 -0.91 10.02 5.76
N ASP A 50 -1.24 8.88 5.15
CA ASP A 50 -2.34 8.02 5.59
C ASP A 50 -2.01 6.52 5.41
N TYR A 51 -2.78 5.67 6.07
CA TYR A 51 -2.79 4.22 5.85
C TYR A 51 -3.96 3.81 4.95
N SER A 52 -3.93 2.59 4.42
CA SER A 52 -4.94 2.13 3.47
C SER A 52 -6.30 1.87 4.12
N TYR A 53 -7.35 2.22 3.39
CA TYR A 53 -8.75 1.88 3.70
C TYR A 53 -9.20 0.58 3.01
N GLY A 54 -8.33 -0.11 2.28
CA GLY A 54 -8.66 -1.36 1.59
C GLY A 54 -9.69 -1.20 0.48
N THR A 55 -9.71 -0.04 -0.19
CA THR A 55 -10.72 0.33 -1.19
C THR A 55 -10.26 0.14 -2.62
N HIS A 56 -8.96 -0.04 -2.86
CA HIS A 56 -8.44 -0.18 -4.22
C HIS A 56 -8.74 -1.57 -4.80
N VAL A 57 -8.90 -1.63 -6.13
CA VAL A 57 -9.27 -2.88 -6.80
C VAL A 57 -8.16 -3.92 -6.72
N THR A 58 -8.52 -5.19 -6.83
CA THR A 58 -7.53 -6.25 -7.02
C THR A 58 -6.90 -6.10 -8.40
N ILE A 59 -5.58 -6.17 -8.47
CA ILE A 59 -4.83 -6.10 -9.72
C ILE A 59 -4.17 -7.43 -10.04
N HIS A 60 -4.06 -7.70 -11.33
CA HIS A 60 -3.43 -8.89 -11.89
C HIS A 60 -2.41 -8.43 -12.92
N GLU A 61 -1.13 -8.54 -12.62
CA GLU A 61 -0.07 -8.00 -13.49
C GLU A 61 0.00 -8.66 -14.87
N SER A 62 -0.61 -9.84 -15.05
CA SER A 62 -0.74 -10.50 -16.36
C SER A 62 -1.95 -10.03 -17.18
N ASP A 63 -2.88 -9.30 -16.58
CA ASP A 63 -4.19 -8.96 -17.16
C ASP A 63 -4.77 -7.70 -16.48
N LEU A 64 -4.11 -6.57 -16.67
CA LEU A 64 -4.53 -5.27 -16.16
C LEU A 64 -5.53 -4.63 -17.15
N ASP A 65 -6.71 -4.28 -16.66
CA ASP A 65 -7.68 -3.49 -17.42
C ASP A 65 -7.44 -2.00 -17.17
N GLU A 66 -6.96 -1.28 -18.19
CA GLU A 66 -6.63 0.15 -18.08
C GLU A 66 -7.88 1.02 -17.98
N ARG A 67 -9.08 0.50 -18.30
CA ARG A 67 -10.32 1.27 -18.24
C ARG A 67 -10.81 1.47 -16.81
N VAL A 68 -10.49 0.53 -15.92
CA VAL A 68 -10.90 0.57 -14.51
C VAL A 68 -9.86 1.24 -13.61
N GLY A 69 -8.59 1.30 -14.03
CA GLY A 69 -7.47 1.81 -13.24
C GLY A 69 -7.43 1.28 -11.80
N ILE A 70 -7.00 2.10 -10.83
CA ILE A 70 -6.71 1.64 -9.46
C ILE A 70 -7.89 1.71 -8.49
N CYS A 71 -8.78 2.69 -8.70
CA CYS A 71 -9.99 2.89 -7.90
C CYS A 71 -11.23 2.19 -8.47
N GLY A 72 -11.13 1.57 -9.65
CA GLY A 72 -12.27 1.09 -10.43
C GLY A 72 -12.85 2.16 -11.36
N GLU A 73 -13.89 1.79 -12.11
CA GLU A 73 -14.58 2.72 -13.00
C GLU A 73 -15.08 3.98 -12.24
N PRO A 74 -14.95 5.19 -12.81
CA PRO A 74 -14.55 5.52 -14.19
C PRO A 74 -13.07 5.94 -14.34
N PHE A 75 -12.19 5.53 -13.42
CA PHE A 75 -10.83 6.07 -13.30
C PHE A 75 -9.82 5.29 -14.16
N ALA A 76 -9.88 5.47 -15.48
CA ALA A 76 -8.94 4.83 -16.39
C ALA A 76 -7.47 5.25 -16.13
N TRP A 77 -6.54 4.30 -16.25
CA TRP A 77 -5.11 4.52 -16.08
C TRP A 77 -4.29 3.69 -17.07
N ASP A 78 -3.38 4.36 -17.79
CA ASP A 78 -2.45 3.75 -18.73
C ASP A 78 -1.28 3.09 -17.96
N TRP A 79 -1.46 1.81 -17.64
CA TRP A 79 -0.52 1.03 -16.85
C TRP A 79 0.81 0.87 -17.58
N ASN A 80 0.78 0.62 -18.90
CA ASN A 80 1.99 0.37 -19.68
C ASN A 80 2.66 1.65 -20.23
N GLY A 81 1.98 2.80 -20.19
CA GLY A 81 2.49 4.09 -20.63
C GLY A 81 2.57 4.29 -22.14
N ASN A 82 1.86 3.51 -22.94
CA ASN A 82 1.93 3.59 -24.40
C ASN A 82 1.00 4.66 -25.00
N GLY A 83 0.20 5.34 -24.17
CA GLY A 83 -0.75 6.39 -24.56
C GLY A 83 -2.10 5.88 -25.07
N ILE A 84 -2.38 4.58 -24.93
CA ILE A 84 -3.61 3.91 -25.36
C ILE A 84 -4.22 3.22 -24.13
N ILE A 85 -5.54 3.35 -23.96
CA ILE A 85 -6.26 2.62 -22.90
C ILE A 85 -6.75 1.29 -23.45
N GLU A 86 -6.22 0.20 -22.90
CA GLU A 86 -6.42 -1.18 -23.35
C GLU A 86 -7.15 -2.02 -22.28
N PRO A 87 -7.95 -3.01 -22.69
CA PRO A 87 -8.72 -3.83 -21.76
C PRO A 87 -7.89 -4.90 -21.03
N SER A 88 -6.65 -5.13 -21.45
CA SER A 88 -5.79 -6.21 -20.97
C SER A 88 -4.34 -5.92 -21.36
N VAL A 89 -3.51 -5.53 -20.39
CA VAL A 89 -2.07 -5.37 -20.56
C VAL A 89 -1.33 -6.16 -19.49
N ALA A 90 -0.11 -6.60 -19.80
CA ALA A 90 0.76 -7.26 -18.85
C ALA A 90 1.92 -6.33 -18.46
N VAL A 91 1.98 -5.95 -17.18
CA VAL A 91 2.99 -5.05 -16.63
C VAL A 91 3.37 -5.54 -15.23
N ASP A 92 4.65 -5.74 -15.00
CA ASP A 92 5.22 -5.94 -13.66
C ASP A 92 5.22 -4.59 -12.94
N LEU A 93 4.27 -4.40 -12.03
CA LEU A 93 4.01 -3.12 -11.37
C LEU A 93 4.81 -2.97 -10.06
N ASN A 94 5.22 -4.09 -9.44
CA ASN A 94 5.99 -4.08 -8.20
C ASN A 94 7.50 -4.34 -8.42
N GLY A 95 7.92 -4.70 -9.64
CA GLY A 95 9.31 -4.85 -10.06
C GLY A 95 9.98 -6.16 -9.60
N ASP A 96 9.20 -7.18 -9.25
CA ASP A 96 9.72 -8.45 -8.73
C ASP A 96 9.97 -9.52 -9.80
N ASN A 97 9.75 -9.18 -11.08
CA ASN A 97 9.82 -10.06 -12.26
C ASN A 97 8.80 -11.21 -12.25
N SER A 98 7.73 -11.12 -11.46
CA SER A 98 6.67 -12.12 -11.37
C SER A 98 5.31 -11.49 -11.63
N ALA A 99 4.51 -12.10 -12.50
CA ALA A 99 3.13 -11.63 -12.72
C ALA A 99 2.23 -12.11 -11.57
N SER A 100 2.03 -11.24 -10.59
CA SER A 100 1.33 -11.55 -9.35
C SER A 100 -0.09 -10.98 -9.31
N ARG A 101 -0.96 -11.65 -8.55
CA ARG A 101 -2.26 -11.09 -8.12
C ARG A 101 -2.04 -10.36 -6.81
N MET A 102 -2.32 -9.06 -6.77
CA MET A 102 -2.19 -8.24 -5.57
C MET A 102 -3.54 -7.69 -5.12
N THR A 103 -3.74 -7.62 -3.82
CA THR A 103 -4.94 -7.09 -3.18
C THR A 103 -4.56 -5.98 -2.21
N ASP A 104 -5.37 -4.94 -2.13
CA ASP A 104 -5.26 -3.93 -1.08
C ASP A 104 -5.51 -4.57 0.30
N TYR A 105 -5.08 -3.88 1.36
CA TYR A 105 -5.31 -4.30 2.73
C TYR A 105 -5.78 -3.11 3.55
N ASN A 106 -6.92 -3.25 4.23
CA ASN A 106 -7.44 -2.19 5.09
C ASN A 106 -6.63 -2.12 6.39
N ASP A 107 -5.64 -1.24 6.41
CA ASP A 107 -4.79 -1.03 7.57
C ASP A 107 -5.58 -0.49 8.76
N TRP A 108 -6.43 0.51 8.52
CA TRP A 108 -7.19 1.19 9.56
C TRP A 108 -8.10 0.24 10.35
N MET A 109 -8.67 -0.78 9.72
CA MET A 109 -9.47 -1.80 10.38
C MET A 109 -8.64 -2.89 11.08
N ASN A 110 -7.32 -2.94 10.86
CA ASN A 110 -6.45 -4.00 11.35
C ASN A 110 -5.28 -3.49 12.23
N LEU A 111 -5.33 -2.24 12.68
CA LEU A 111 -4.34 -1.70 13.61
C LEU A 111 -4.34 -2.45 14.95
N ASP A 112 -3.16 -2.85 15.42
CA ASP A 112 -2.98 -3.44 16.75
C ASP A 112 -2.59 -2.36 17.78
N TYR A 113 -3.51 -2.07 18.71
CA TYR A 113 -3.32 -1.10 19.78
C TYR A 113 -2.70 -1.69 21.05
N ALA A 114 -1.89 -2.77 20.95
CA ALA A 114 -1.24 -3.46 22.07
C ALA A 114 -0.50 -2.57 23.10
N GLY A 115 -0.33 -1.27 22.85
CA GLY A 115 0.28 -0.31 23.76
C GLY A 115 -0.48 -0.03 25.07
N VAL A 116 -1.82 -0.17 25.12
CA VAL A 116 -2.62 0.17 26.32
C VAL A 116 -3.81 -0.78 26.50
N TYR A 117 -3.81 -1.58 27.58
CA TYR A 117 -5.01 -2.31 27.99
C TYR A 117 -5.44 -1.89 29.40
N PHE A 118 -6.74 -1.64 29.57
CA PHE A 118 -7.34 -1.23 30.83
C PHE A 118 -7.62 -2.45 31.71
N ILE A 119 -7.09 -2.44 32.94
CA ILE A 119 -7.40 -3.41 33.97
C ILE A 119 -8.23 -2.67 35.04
N PRO A 120 -9.53 -2.96 35.20
CA PRO A 120 -10.34 -2.41 36.29
C PRO A 120 -9.77 -2.83 37.66
N PRO A 121 -9.75 -2.02 38.76
CA PRO A 121 -10.09 -0.63 39.01
C PRO A 121 -9.85 0.45 37.98
N ASN A 122 -8.55 0.70 37.79
CA ASN A 122 -7.95 1.94 37.31
C ASN A 122 -6.47 1.70 36.94
N SER A 123 -6.12 0.51 36.47
CA SER A 123 -4.72 0.16 36.18
C SER A 123 -4.48 0.11 34.68
N ILE A 124 -3.62 1.00 34.18
CA ILE A 124 -3.12 0.94 32.81
C ILE A 124 -1.89 0.04 32.80
N LYS A 125 -1.93 -1.05 32.03
CA LYS A 125 -0.75 -1.89 31.80
C LYS A 125 -0.21 -1.61 30.40
N LYS A 126 1.04 -1.14 30.35
CA LYS A 126 1.80 -1.06 29.10
C LYS A 126 2.38 -2.46 28.83
N LEU A 127 2.00 -3.08 27.71
CA LEU A 127 2.68 -4.29 27.27
C LEU A 127 4.11 -3.92 26.82
N PRO A 128 5.08 -4.85 26.90
CA PRO A 128 6.39 -4.61 26.34
C PRO A 128 6.25 -4.28 24.85
N VAL A 129 6.55 -3.03 24.49
CA VAL A 129 6.57 -2.56 23.10
C VAL A 129 7.99 -2.77 22.60
N THR A 130 8.13 -3.60 21.57
CA THR A 130 9.34 -3.61 20.75
C THR A 130 9.18 -2.45 19.78
N ILE A 131 10.05 -1.44 19.86
CA ILE A 131 10.11 -0.41 18.83
C ILE A 131 10.62 -1.09 17.58
N VAL A 132 9.81 -1.13 16.54
CA VAL A 132 10.26 -1.56 15.22
C VAL A 132 10.71 -0.31 14.50
N SER A 133 11.94 -0.36 14.00
CA SER A 133 12.50 0.63 13.10
C SER A 133 13.21 -0.10 11.97
N GLU A 134 13.05 0.38 10.75
CA GLU A 134 13.82 -0.09 9.59
C GLU A 134 14.55 1.04 8.88
N GLU A 135 15.54 0.66 8.08
CA GLU A 135 16.14 1.57 7.12
C GLU A 135 15.24 1.61 5.88
N PRO A 136 14.98 2.79 5.29
CA PRO A 136 14.16 2.88 4.10
C PRO A 136 14.66 1.96 3.00
N LEU A 137 13.75 1.22 2.39
CA LEU A 137 14.08 0.48 1.18
C LEU A 137 14.38 1.49 0.07
N PRO A 138 15.37 1.20 -0.81
CA PRO A 138 15.61 2.07 -1.94
C PRO A 138 14.31 2.18 -2.75
N PRO A 139 13.99 3.37 -3.28
CA PRO A 139 12.83 3.51 -4.14
C PRO A 139 12.96 2.51 -5.29
N ILE A 140 11.97 1.65 -5.43
CA ILE A 140 11.72 0.95 -6.68
C ILE A 140 11.61 2.02 -7.77
N ASN A 141 12.55 2.02 -8.71
CA ASN A 141 12.48 2.85 -9.91
C ASN A 141 11.28 2.38 -10.74
N SER A 142 10.07 2.82 -10.41
CA SER A 142 8.87 2.58 -11.23
C SER A 142 8.72 3.63 -12.34
N LEU A 143 9.80 4.36 -12.68
CA LEU A 143 9.81 5.46 -13.63
C LEU A 143 10.83 5.29 -14.77
N ASP A 144 11.42 4.12 -14.94
CA ASP A 144 11.98 3.78 -16.26
C ASP A 144 10.83 3.35 -17.19
N LYS A 145 9.96 4.32 -17.51
CA LYS A 145 9.16 4.35 -18.74
C LYS A 145 10.00 5.02 -19.83
#